data_AF-A0A0F6QV15-F1
#
_entry.id   AF-A0A0F6QV15-F1
#
_cell.length_a   1.000
_cell.length_b   1.000
_cell.length_c   1.000
_cell.angle_alpha   90.00
_cell.angle_beta   90.00
_cell.angle_gamma   90.00
#
_symmetry.space_group_name_H-M   'P 1'
#
loop_
_entity.id
_entity.type
_entity.pdbx_description
1 polymer ?
#
loop_
_entity_poly.entity_id
_entity_poly.type
_entity_poly.pdbx_seq_one_letter_code
_entity_poly.pdbx_strand_id
1 'polypeptide(L)'
;MLLLEDRGKVTHVKDEIKISNPSLPAMARFSTVFQETFYSFDEQNNLTAIDLATGRLIYKKQIDVKGPSPVSITFDNDYAFLVIRPDRFDNKQAVLPIDLKNPQCTGAVTPLLGYEDTSQISKIKRLGDSFMVATSVLPKDSDFTINCEGP
;
A
#
# COMPACT_ATOMS: atom_id res chain seq x y z
N MET A 1 -5.73 34.74 -21.03
CA MET A 1 -5.90 35.07 -22.46
C MET A 1 -4.54 35.29 -23.09
N LEU A 2 -4.03 34.28 -23.80
CA LEU A 2 -2.77 34.37 -24.54
C LEU A 2 -3.05 34.87 -25.95
N LEU A 3 -2.33 35.91 -26.38
CA LEU A 3 -2.38 36.45 -27.74
C LEU A 3 -1.13 36.00 -28.47
N LEU A 4 -1.31 35.27 -29.57
CA LEU A 4 -0.27 34.97 -30.53
C LEU A 4 -0.56 35.77 -31.80
N GLU A 5 0.35 36.69 -32.14
CA GLU A 5 0.28 37.42 -33.39
C GLU A 5 1.15 36.71 -34.43
N ASP A 6 0.51 36.24 -35.51
CA ASP A 6 1.19 35.96 -36.77
C ASP A 6 0.40 36.60 -37.91
N ARG A 7 1.11 37.38 -38.75
CA ARG A 7 0.60 38.04 -39.98
C ARG A 7 -0.73 38.79 -39.85
N GLY A 8 -0.93 39.55 -38.78
CA GLY A 8 -2.03 40.51 -38.65
C GLY A 8 -3.44 39.90 -38.52
N LYS A 9 -3.55 38.59 -38.28
CA LYS A 9 -4.83 37.95 -37.91
C LYS A 9 -4.83 37.61 -36.42
N VAL A 10 -5.65 38.33 -35.65
CA VAL A 10 -5.90 38.01 -34.25
C VAL A 10 -6.78 36.76 -34.19
N THR A 11 -6.22 35.64 -33.77
CA THR A 11 -6.98 34.41 -33.55
C THR A 11 -7.31 34.31 -32.06
N HIS A 12 -8.59 34.49 -31.72
CA HIS A 12 -9.05 34.28 -30.36
C HIS A 12 -9.13 32.78 -30.07
N VAL A 13 -8.12 32.25 -29.37
CA VAL A 13 -8.17 30.88 -28.84
C VAL A 13 -9.16 30.85 -27.69
N LYS A 14 -10.43 30.54 -28.01
CA LYS A 14 -11.40 30.07 -27.02
C LYS A 14 -11.11 28.60 -26.78
N ASP A 15 -10.47 28.34 -25.66
CA ASP A 15 -10.92 27.38 -24.66
C ASP A 15 -9.74 27.14 -23.72
N GLU A 16 -9.79 27.77 -22.55
CA GLU A 16 -9.11 27.19 -21.39
C GLU A 16 -9.81 25.86 -21.13
N ILE A 17 -9.32 24.80 -21.76
CA ILE A 17 -9.58 23.45 -21.29
C ILE A 17 -8.96 23.42 -19.90
N LYS A 18 -9.80 23.61 -18.88
CA LYS A 18 -9.46 23.24 -17.51
C LYS A 18 -9.30 21.73 -17.53
N ILE A 19 -8.11 21.28 -17.91
CA ILE A 19 -7.67 19.93 -17.59
C ILE A 19 -7.68 19.92 -16.06
N SER A 20 -8.72 19.31 -15.48
CA SER A 20 -8.77 19.02 -14.05
C SER A 20 -7.43 18.39 -13.71
N ASN A 21 -6.65 19.01 -12.82
CA ASN A 21 -5.34 18.49 -12.41
C ASN A 21 -5.51 16.99 -12.16
N PRO A 22 -4.95 16.11 -13.01
CA PRO A 22 -4.99 14.70 -12.70
C PRO A 22 -4.25 14.58 -11.38
N SER A 23 -4.87 13.96 -10.38
CA SER A 23 -4.15 13.68 -9.13
C SER A 23 -2.94 12.86 -9.56
N LEU A 24 -1.75 13.46 -9.50
CA LEU A 24 -0.52 12.75 -9.82
C LEU A 24 -0.53 11.50 -8.93
N PRO A 25 -0.38 10.29 -9.49
CA PRO A 25 -0.26 9.11 -8.66
C PRO A 25 0.91 9.35 -7.72
N ALA A 26 0.64 9.41 -6.41
CA ALA A 26 1.69 9.42 -5.42
C ALA A 26 2.55 8.19 -5.70
N MET A 27 3.88 8.34 -5.71
CA MET A 27 4.75 7.18 -5.89
C MET A 27 4.40 6.16 -4.80
N ALA A 28 3.92 5.01 -5.23
CA ALA A 28 3.54 3.97 -4.31
C ALA A 28 4.79 3.50 -3.56
N ARG A 29 4.67 3.37 -2.24
CA ARG A 29 5.74 2.84 -1.40
C ARG A 29 5.93 1.35 -1.66
N PHE A 30 4.83 0.65 -1.93
CA PHE A 30 4.81 -0.75 -2.32
C PHE A 30 3.86 -0.96 -3.50
N SER A 31 4.22 -1.82 -4.43
CA SER A 31 3.35 -2.15 -5.57
C SER A 31 3.63 -3.53 -6.14
N THR A 32 2.62 -4.09 -6.80
CA THR A 32 2.74 -5.33 -7.58
C THR A 32 1.77 -5.32 -8.75
N VAL A 33 1.95 -6.24 -9.68
CA VAL A 33 0.98 -6.58 -10.72
C VAL A 33 0.57 -8.03 -10.55
N PHE A 34 -0.73 -8.29 -10.48
CA PHE A 34 -1.30 -9.63 -10.43
C PHE A 34 -2.57 -9.69 -11.27
N GLN A 35 -2.69 -10.69 -12.15
CA GLN A 35 -3.85 -10.90 -13.03
C GLN A 35 -4.38 -9.60 -13.67
N GLU A 36 -3.51 -8.86 -14.37
CA GLU A 36 -3.81 -7.58 -15.03
C GLU A 36 -4.28 -6.45 -14.09
N THR A 37 -4.18 -6.62 -12.78
CA THR A 37 -4.45 -5.57 -11.80
C THR A 37 -3.14 -5.08 -11.19
N PHE A 38 -2.92 -3.77 -11.27
CA PHE A 38 -1.85 -3.10 -10.55
C PHE A 38 -2.35 -2.70 -9.16
N TYR A 39 -1.74 -3.29 -8.13
CA TYR A 39 -2.01 -2.95 -6.74
C TYR A 39 -0.88 -2.08 -6.20
N SER A 40 -1.24 -1.07 -5.43
CA SER A 40 -0.26 -0.15 -4.86
C SER A 40 -0.67 0.36 -3.49
N PHE A 41 0.30 0.53 -2.60
CA PHE A 41 0.09 1.07 -1.26
C PHE A 41 1.03 2.26 -1.03
N ASP A 42 0.49 3.43 -0.72
CA ASP A 42 1.24 4.68 -0.56
C ASP A 42 1.57 5.03 0.91
N GLU A 43 2.34 6.09 1.11
CA GLU A 43 2.75 6.57 2.44
C GLU A 43 1.61 7.16 3.26
N GLN A 44 0.49 7.50 2.62
CA GLN A 44 -0.73 7.97 3.28
C GLN A 44 -1.69 6.81 3.60
N ASN A 45 -1.19 5.58 3.50
CA ASN A 45 -1.92 4.32 3.72
C ASN A 45 -3.07 4.10 2.74
N ASN A 46 -3.02 4.65 1.52
CA ASN A 46 -4.01 4.34 0.51
C ASN A 46 -3.62 3.07 -0.25
N LEU A 47 -4.48 2.06 -0.18
CA LEU A 47 -4.48 0.92 -1.07
C LEU A 47 -5.24 1.28 -2.35
N THR A 48 -4.58 1.12 -3.49
CA THR A 48 -5.12 1.43 -4.82
C THR A 48 -5.06 0.18 -5.68
N ALA A 49 -6.10 -0.05 -6.47
CA ALA A 49 -6.12 -1.07 -7.51
C ALA A 49 -6.52 -0.45 -8.85
N ILE A 50 -5.74 -0.73 -9.89
CA ILE A 50 -5.95 -0.24 -11.25
C ILE A 50 -6.00 -1.44 -12.19
N ASP A 51 -7.06 -1.53 -12.99
CA ASP A 51 -7.16 -2.47 -14.09
C ASP A 51 -6.21 -2.01 -15.21
N LEU A 52 -5.20 -2.82 -15.52
CA LEU A 52 -4.18 -2.49 -16.53
C LEU A 52 -4.67 -2.65 -17.96
N ALA A 53 -5.69 -3.48 -18.21
CA ALA A 53 -6.25 -3.66 -19.54
C ALA A 53 -7.01 -2.41 -20.00
N THR A 54 -7.70 -1.74 -19.08
CA THR A 54 -8.55 -0.57 -19.34
C THR A 54 -7.96 0.74 -18.82
N GLY A 55 -6.92 0.67 -17.98
CA GLY A 55 -6.35 1.83 -17.27
C GLY A 55 -7.29 2.44 -16.23
N ARG A 56 -8.37 1.74 -15.83
CA ARG A 56 -9.40 2.28 -14.94
C ARG A 56 -9.03 2.03 -13.47
N LEU A 57 -9.29 3.04 -12.64
CA LEU A 57 -9.25 2.90 -11.20
C LEU A 57 -10.39 1.96 -10.76
N ILE A 58 -10.03 0.83 -10.13
CA ILE A 58 -11.00 -0.08 -9.50
C ILE A 58 -11.40 0.52 -8.15
N TYR A 59 -10.41 0.85 -7.32
CA TYR A 59 -10.62 1.55 -6.05
C TYR A 59 -9.36 2.30 -5.60
N LYS A 60 -9.57 3.31 -4.75
CA LYS A 60 -8.56 3.91 -3.87
C LYS A 60 -9.14 4.01 -2.47
N LYS A 61 -8.54 3.33 -1.50
CA LYS A 61 -9.06 3.24 -0.15
C LYS A 61 -7.97 3.47 0.87
N GLN A 62 -8.20 4.42 1.78
CA GLN A 62 -7.35 4.61 2.95
C GLN A 62 -7.59 3.46 3.94
N ILE A 63 -6.53 2.74 4.28
CA ILE A 63 -6.54 1.64 5.24
C ILE A 63 -6.22 2.19 6.63
N ASP A 64 -7.00 1.82 7.63
CA ASP A 64 -6.68 2.09 9.03
C ASP A 64 -5.55 1.14 9.47
N VAL A 65 -4.32 1.63 9.35
CA VAL A 65 -3.15 0.90 9.83
C VAL A 65 -3.13 1.06 11.35
N LYS A 66 -3.53 0.01 12.06
CA LYS A 66 -3.55 -0.09 13.53
C LYS A 66 -2.14 -0.10 14.16
N GLY A 67 -1.25 0.81 13.74
CA GLY A 67 0.15 0.91 14.17
C GLY A 67 0.94 2.06 13.49
N PRO A 68 2.13 2.41 14.01
CA PRO A 68 2.86 3.65 13.72
C PRO A 68 3.32 3.81 12.27
N SER A 69 3.48 2.72 11.51
CA SER A 69 3.61 2.71 10.05
C SER A 69 3.74 1.28 9.55
N PRO A 70 3.19 0.98 8.35
CA PRO A 70 3.51 -0.27 7.69
C PRO A 70 4.97 -0.29 7.24
N VAL A 71 5.59 -1.47 7.29
CA VAL A 71 7.01 -1.66 6.96
C VAL A 71 7.20 -2.47 5.68
N SER A 72 6.23 -3.32 5.35
CA SER A 72 6.16 -4.06 4.09
C SER A 72 4.71 -4.51 3.84
N ILE A 73 4.43 -4.96 2.62
CA ILE A 73 3.16 -5.57 2.23
C ILE A 73 3.45 -6.72 1.28
N THR A 74 2.80 -7.86 1.50
CA THR A 74 2.78 -8.97 0.55
C THR A 74 1.41 -9.05 -0.08
N PHE A 75 1.35 -9.14 -1.40
CA PHE A 75 0.11 -9.40 -2.13
C PHE A 75 0.10 -10.87 -2.51
N ASP A 76 -0.97 -11.57 -2.16
CA ASP A 76 -1.13 -13.00 -2.43
C ASP A 76 -2.59 -13.31 -2.75
N ASN A 77 -2.83 -13.71 -4.00
CA ASN A 77 -4.16 -13.99 -4.54
C ASN A 77 -5.19 -12.88 -4.22
N ASP A 78 -6.19 -13.20 -3.40
CA ASP A 78 -7.29 -12.31 -3.01
C ASP A 78 -6.94 -11.39 -1.82
N TYR A 79 -5.72 -11.47 -1.28
CA TYR A 79 -5.35 -10.84 -0.02
C TYR A 79 -4.10 -9.97 -0.13
N ALA A 80 -4.05 -8.94 0.71
CA ALA A 80 -2.85 -8.21 1.05
C ALA A 80 -2.52 -8.40 2.54
N PHE A 81 -1.26 -8.68 2.83
CA PHE A 81 -0.75 -8.86 4.18
C PHE A 81 0.19 -7.69 4.52
N LEU A 82 -0.33 -6.72 5.27
CA LEU A 82 0.40 -5.54 5.66
C LEU A 82 1.19 -5.82 6.94
N VAL A 83 2.52 -5.77 6.88
CA VAL A 83 3.35 -5.90 8.08
C VAL A 83 3.41 -4.55 8.78
N ILE A 84 3.00 -4.53 10.05
CA ILE A 84 2.98 -3.34 10.89
C ILE A 84 4.04 -3.45 12.00
N ARG A 85 4.67 -2.32 12.31
CA ARG A 85 5.61 -2.19 13.42
C ARG A 85 4.85 -1.98 14.74
N PRO A 86 5.27 -2.55 15.88
CA PRO A 86 4.77 -2.14 17.18
C PRO A 86 5.28 -0.75 17.61
N ASP A 87 4.53 -0.05 18.48
CA ASP A 87 4.87 1.29 18.99
C ASP A 87 6.19 1.36 19.77
N ARG A 88 6.68 0.23 20.27
CA ARG A 88 7.96 0.13 20.99
C ARG A 88 8.87 -0.87 20.28
N PHE A 89 10.17 -0.78 20.54
CA PHE A 89 11.24 -1.62 20.01
C PHE A 89 11.12 -3.10 20.46
N ASP A 90 9.94 -3.69 20.26
CA ASP A 90 9.68 -5.11 20.40
C ASP A 90 9.85 -5.73 19.00
N ASN A 91 10.60 -6.83 18.90
CA ASN A 91 10.82 -7.53 17.63
C ASN A 91 9.52 -8.17 17.09
N LYS A 92 8.42 -8.04 17.83
CA LYS A 92 7.08 -8.53 17.52
C LYS A 92 6.40 -7.64 16.50
N GLN A 93 6.78 -7.83 15.25
CA GLN A 93 5.98 -7.37 14.11
C GLN A 93 4.64 -8.09 14.09
N ALA A 94 3.62 -7.44 13.54
CA ALA A 94 2.31 -8.05 13.33
C ALA A 94 1.89 -7.88 11.88
N VAL A 95 0.88 -8.64 11.48
CA VAL A 95 0.28 -8.59 10.15
C VAL A 95 -1.16 -8.16 10.28
N LEU A 96 -1.54 -7.19 9.45
CA LEU A 96 -2.91 -6.82 9.19
C LEU A 96 -3.30 -7.39 7.81
N PRO A 97 -4.13 -8.44 7.76
CA PRO A 97 -4.63 -8.96 6.50
C PRO A 97 -5.77 -8.08 5.97
N ILE A 98 -5.81 -7.89 4.64
CA ILE A 98 -6.76 -7.04 3.92
C ILE A 98 -7.31 -7.84 2.74
N ASP A 99 -8.63 -7.82 2.55
CA ASP A 99 -9.28 -8.40 1.37
C ASP A 99 -9.15 -7.44 0.16
N LEU A 100 -8.56 -7.90 -0.94
CA LEU A 100 -8.39 -7.08 -2.16
C LEU A 100 -9.70 -6.91 -2.94
N LYS A 101 -10.68 -7.81 -2.79
CA LYS A 101 -12.02 -7.67 -3.37
C LYS A 101 -12.87 -6.68 -2.59
N ASN A 102 -12.63 -6.57 -1.29
CA ASN A 102 -13.28 -5.60 -0.40
C ASN A 102 -12.26 -4.94 0.54
N PRO A 103 -11.57 -3.85 0.13
CA PRO A 103 -10.48 -3.25 0.91
C PRO A 103 -10.92 -2.59 2.24
N GLN A 104 -12.22 -2.60 2.56
CA GLN A 104 -12.76 -2.22 3.87
C GLN A 104 -12.71 -3.38 4.87
N CYS A 105 -12.71 -4.62 4.37
CA CYS A 105 -12.55 -5.81 5.18
C CYS A 105 -11.08 -5.97 5.54
N THR A 106 -10.77 -5.63 6.79
CA THR A 106 -9.49 -5.93 7.42
C THR A 106 -9.70 -6.98 8.51
N GLY A 107 -8.77 -7.91 8.65
CA GLY A 107 -8.83 -8.90 9.72
C GLY A 107 -8.19 -8.41 11.01
N ALA A 108 -8.21 -9.28 12.02
CA ALA A 108 -7.51 -9.04 13.27
C ALA A 108 -6.00 -8.91 13.04
N VAL A 109 -5.38 -7.93 13.72
CA VAL A 109 -3.93 -7.80 13.77
C VAL A 109 -3.35 -9.03 14.44
N THR A 110 -2.58 -9.80 13.67
CA THR A 110 -2.02 -11.08 14.13
C THR A 110 -0.52 -10.95 14.33
N PRO A 111 0.02 -11.21 15.53
CA PRO A 111 1.46 -11.21 15.75
C PRO A 111 2.19 -12.22 14.86
N LEU A 112 3.33 -11.84 14.28
CA LEU A 112 4.19 -12.78 13.56
C LEU A 112 4.90 -13.71 14.56
N LEU A 113 4.51 -14.98 14.55
CA LEU A 113 5.17 -16.06 15.27
C LEU A 113 6.36 -16.60 14.44
N GLY A 114 7.33 -15.74 14.14
CA GLY A 114 8.45 -16.07 13.23
C GLY A 114 9.83 -16.11 13.88
N TYR A 115 9.98 -15.52 15.06
CA TYR A 115 11.29 -15.35 15.71
C TYR A 115 11.22 -15.75 17.18
N GLU A 116 10.91 -17.01 17.49
CA GLU A 116 11.13 -17.53 18.85
C GLU A 116 12.63 -17.48 19.23
N ASP A 117 13.51 -17.65 18.23
CA ASP A 117 14.95 -17.53 18.36
C ASP A 117 15.51 -16.36 17.53
N THR A 118 15.37 -15.13 18.04
CA THR A 118 16.45 -14.17 17.75
C THR A 118 17.68 -14.69 18.47
N SER A 119 18.61 -15.31 17.73
CA SER A 119 19.83 -15.87 18.32
C SER A 119 20.45 -14.81 19.24
N GLN A 120 20.99 -15.21 20.39
CA GLN A 120 21.56 -14.24 21.33
C GLN A 120 22.65 -13.36 20.67
N ILE A 121 23.27 -13.85 19.60
CA ILE A 121 24.22 -13.12 18.76
C ILE A 121 23.56 -11.92 18.04
N SER A 122 22.31 -12.05 17.60
CA SER A 122 21.53 -10.96 17.00
C SER A 122 21.10 -9.89 18.02
N LYS A 123 20.97 -10.26 19.30
CA LYS A 123 20.64 -9.35 20.42
C LYS A 123 21.84 -8.50 20.85
N ILE A 124 23.06 -9.01 20.71
CA ILE A 124 24.28 -8.39 21.27
C ILE A 124 24.90 -7.30 20.36
N LYS A 125 24.49 -7.17 19.08
CA LYS A 125 25.17 -6.28 18.11
C LYS A 125 24.35 -5.16 17.49
N ARG A 126 23.19 -4.80 18.05
CA ARG A 126 22.36 -3.68 17.55
C ARG A 126 22.47 -2.46 18.46
N LEU A 127 23.66 -1.88 18.48
CA LEU A 127 23.89 -0.51 18.95
C LEU A 127 23.45 0.43 17.80
N GLY A 128 22.23 0.96 17.86
CA GLY A 128 21.64 1.88 16.87
C GLY A 128 20.34 1.37 16.24
N ASP A 129 19.58 2.26 15.59
CA ASP A 129 18.21 2.12 15.02
C ASP A 129 17.97 0.97 14.00
N SER A 130 18.89 0.02 13.89
CA SER A 130 18.79 -1.14 12.99
C SER A 130 17.93 -2.24 13.62
N PHE A 131 16.77 -2.53 13.05
CA PHE A 131 15.89 -3.65 13.43
C PHE A 131 15.63 -4.58 12.25
N MET A 132 15.26 -5.84 12.54
CA MET A 132 14.87 -6.80 11.51
C MET A 132 13.42 -6.59 11.12
N VAL A 133 13.17 -6.58 9.83
CA VAL A 133 11.83 -6.43 9.25
C VAL A 133 11.52 -7.66 8.41
N ALA A 134 10.31 -8.20 8.56
CA ALA A 134 9.79 -9.17 7.60
C ALA A 134 9.46 -8.42 6.31
N THR A 135 10.19 -8.71 5.23
CA THR A 135 9.98 -8.06 3.93
C THR A 135 8.88 -8.72 3.11
N SER A 136 8.53 -9.96 3.44
CA SER A 136 7.38 -10.68 2.91
C SER A 136 6.84 -11.66 3.94
N VAL A 137 5.53 -11.89 3.92
CA VAL A 137 4.83 -12.83 4.79
C VAL A 137 3.81 -13.62 3.96
N LEU A 138 3.70 -14.91 4.23
CA LEU A 138 2.68 -15.77 3.63
C LEU A 138 1.94 -16.51 4.75
N PRO A 139 0.63 -16.75 4.59
CA PRO A 139 -0.11 -17.53 5.56
C PRO A 139 0.44 -18.97 5.60
N LYS A 140 0.47 -19.56 6.79
CA LYS A 140 0.84 -20.97 6.97
C LYS A 140 -0.25 -21.91 6.44
N ASP A 141 -1.49 -21.47 6.52
CA ASP A 141 -2.67 -22.18 6.05
C ASP A 141 -3.01 -21.70 4.64
N SER A 142 -3.13 -22.64 3.69
CA SER A 142 -3.52 -22.33 2.31
C SER A 142 -4.98 -21.89 2.19
N ASP A 143 -5.82 -22.27 3.16
CA ASP A 143 -7.25 -21.97 3.19
C ASP A 143 -7.54 -20.75 4.09
N PHE A 144 -6.54 -19.89 4.31
CA PHE A 144 -6.70 -18.69 5.11
C PHE A 144 -7.81 -17.80 4.55
N THR A 145 -8.82 -17.55 5.37
CA THR A 145 -9.88 -16.57 5.10
C THR A 145 -9.84 -15.45 6.11
N ILE A 146 -10.01 -14.21 5.65
CA ILE A 146 -10.13 -13.06 6.53
C ILE A 146 -11.51 -13.05 7.17
N ASN A 147 -11.55 -13.15 8.51
CA ASN A 147 -12.73 -12.76 9.27
C ASN A 147 -12.71 -11.25 9.40
N CYS A 148 -13.53 -10.56 8.59
CA CYS A 148 -13.61 -9.11 8.62
C CYS A 148 -14.03 -8.63 10.01
N GLU A 149 -13.18 -7.86 10.67
CA GLU A 149 -13.64 -7.04 11.78
C GLU A 149 -14.53 -5.94 11.17
N GLY A 150 -15.78 -5.87 11.61
CA GLY A 150 -16.72 -4.83 11.16
C GLY A 150 -16.22 -3.42 11.51
N PRO A 151 -16.82 -2.37 10.92
CA PRO A 151 -16.47 -0.99 11.21
C PRO A 151 -16.60 -0.62 12.70
#